data_AF-A0A0F9G8C9-F1
#
_entry.id   AF-A0A0F9G8C9-F1
#
_cell.length_a   1.000
_cell.length_b   1.000
_cell.length_c   1.000
_cell.angle_alpha   90.00
_cell.angle_beta   90.00
_cell.angle_gamma   90.00
#
_symmetry.space_group_name_H-M   'P 1'
#
loop_
_entity.id
_entity.type
_entity.pdbx_description
1 polymer ?
#
loop_
_entity_poly.entity_id
_entity_poly.type
_entity_poly.pdbx_seq_one_letter_code
_entity_poly.pdbx_strand_id
1 'polypeptide(L)'
;VLKDDGSRSRFREVMHEITWGMGLEYWFREMITLRIGYLQQHETKGNRKYISLGTGIRSKYLSLDVSYWIPKIDDKPMKNTFHITLAAQIDPLLDILK
;
A
#
# COMPACT_ATOMS: atom_id res chain seq x y z
N VAL A 1 20.81 -7.34 15.48
CA VAL A 1 21.54 -8.63 15.49
C VAL A 1 22.70 -8.46 16.45
N LEU A 2 22.62 -9.09 17.62
CA LEU A 2 23.64 -9.00 18.67
C LEU A 2 24.97 -9.53 18.11
N LYS A 3 26.06 -8.80 18.36
CA LYS A 3 27.40 -9.36 18.23
C LYS A 3 27.79 -10.02 19.56
N ASP A 4 28.70 -10.99 19.51
CA ASP A 4 29.23 -11.73 20.68
C ASP A 4 29.87 -10.83 21.76
N ASP A 5 30.06 -9.53 21.48
CA ASP A 5 30.60 -8.52 22.40
C ASP A 5 29.53 -7.75 23.18
N GLY A 6 28.24 -8.09 23.02
CA GLY A 6 27.13 -7.35 23.62
C GLY A 6 26.89 -5.96 23.02
N SER A 7 27.67 -5.54 22.01
CA SER A 7 27.49 -4.28 21.31
C SER A 7 26.50 -4.42 20.16
N ARG A 8 25.57 -3.46 20.06
CA ARG A 8 24.68 -3.36 18.89
C ARG A 8 25.41 -2.65 17.77
N SER A 9 25.72 -3.36 16.70
CA SER A 9 26.24 -2.72 15.49
C SER A 9 25.15 -1.82 14.87
N ARG A 10 25.20 -0.53 15.22
CA ARG A 10 24.22 0.50 14.77
C ARG A 10 24.02 0.48 13.25
N PHE A 11 25.10 0.36 12.49
CA PHE A 11 25.03 0.35 11.02
C PHE A 11 24.29 -0.87 10.48
N ARG A 12 24.55 -2.05 11.06
CA ARG A 12 23.87 -3.29 10.66
C ARG A 12 22.41 -3.27 11.08
N GLU A 13 22.09 -2.72 12.24
CA GLU A 13 20.70 -2.57 12.73
C GLU A 13 19.88 -1.64 11.82
N VAL A 14 20.43 -0.49 11.42
CA VAL A 14 19.78 0.45 10.49
C VAL A 14 19.53 -0.19 9.12
N MET A 15 20.47 -0.97 8.59
CA MET A 15 20.26 -1.68 7.32
C MET A 15 19.09 -2.69 7.38
N HIS A 16 18.81 -3.24 8.56
CA HIS A 16 17.68 -4.15 8.78
C HIS A 16 16.35 -3.40 9.04
N GLU A 17 16.38 -2.08 9.19
CA GLU A 17 15.17 -1.25 9.28
C GLU A 17 14.65 -0.80 7.91
N ILE A 18 15.48 -0.91 6.87
CA ILE A 18 15.11 -0.48 5.51
C ILE A 18 13.95 -1.34 5.01
N THR A 19 12.87 -0.66 4.63
CA THR A 19 11.70 -1.28 4.01
C THR A 19 11.77 -1.07 2.51
N TRP A 20 11.59 -2.14 1.74
CA TRP A 20 11.62 -2.09 0.29
C TRP A 20 10.20 -2.20 -0.24
N GLY A 21 9.84 -1.28 -1.13
CA GLY A 21 8.54 -1.27 -1.79
C GLY A 21 8.70 -1.08 -3.29
N MET A 22 7.92 -1.79 -4.07
CA MET A 22 7.78 -1.61 -5.51
C MET A 22 6.31 -1.64 -5.89
N GLY A 23 5.91 -0.90 -6.92
CA GLY A 23 4.53 -0.87 -7.39
C GLY A 23 4.44 -0.51 -8.86
N LEU A 24 3.41 -1.04 -9.51
CA LEU A 24 3.05 -0.76 -10.89
C LEU A 24 1.61 -0.26 -10.92
N GLU A 25 1.39 0.77 -11.72
CA GLU A 25 0.07 1.33 -11.98
C GLU A 25 -0.17 1.36 -13.48
N TYR A 26 -1.36 0.92 -13.89
CA TYR A 26 -1.80 0.90 -15.27
C TYR A 26 -3.14 1.62 -15.41
N TRP A 27 -3.20 2.59 -16.31
CA TRP A 27 -4.39 3.39 -16.59
C TRP A 27 -5.00 2.92 -17.91
N PHE A 28 -6.23 2.44 -17.84
CA PHE A 28 -7.02 2.11 -19.02
C PHE A 28 -8.03 3.23 -19.29
N ARG A 29 -7.85 3.91 -20.44
CA ARG A 29 -8.72 5.01 -20.91
C ARG A 29 -8.92 6.13 -19.88
N GLU A 30 -7.95 6.34 -18.99
CA GLU A 30 -7.98 7.35 -17.91
C GLU A 30 -9.15 7.26 -16.90
N MET A 31 -10.02 6.28 -17.09
CA MET A 31 -11.21 6.02 -16.29
C MET A 31 -11.04 4.81 -15.40
N ILE A 32 -10.29 3.79 -15.82
CA ILE A 32 -10.06 2.57 -15.04
C ILE A 32 -8.58 2.51 -14.66
N THR A 33 -8.29 2.18 -13.42
CA THR A 33 -6.93 2.02 -12.89
C THR A 33 -6.76 0.61 -12.37
N LEU A 34 -5.60 0.04 -12.65
CA LEU A 34 -5.16 -1.20 -12.05
C LEU A 34 -3.83 -0.93 -11.35
N ARG A 35 -3.72 -1.33 -10.08
CA ARG A 35 -2.54 -1.15 -9.25
C ARG A 35 -2.11 -2.49 -8.70
N ILE A 36 -0.82 -2.74 -8.75
CA ILE A 36 -0.20 -3.84 -8.04
C ILE A 36 1.01 -3.30 -7.28
N GLY A 37 1.15 -3.70 -6.03
CA GLY A 37 2.27 -3.33 -5.19
C GLY A 37 2.83 -4.53 -4.47
N TYR A 38 4.11 -4.45 -4.17
CA TYR A 38 4.80 -5.40 -3.32
C TYR A 38 5.62 -4.61 -2.31
N LEU A 39 5.42 -4.90 -1.04
CA LEU A 39 6.21 -4.34 0.02
C LEU A 39 6.80 -5.45 0.89
N GLN A 40 8.08 -5.31 1.15
CA GLN A 40 8.87 -6.24 1.93
C GLN A 40 9.65 -5.48 2.99
N GLN A 41 9.31 -5.77 4.24
CA GLN A 41 10.09 -5.37 5.40
C GLN A 41 10.99 -6.52 5.87
N HIS A 42 12.16 -6.20 6.39
CA HIS A 42 13.11 -7.18 6.91
C HIS A 42 12.55 -7.97 8.11
N GLU A 43 12.91 -9.24 8.21
CA GLU A 43 12.31 -10.22 9.15
C GLU A 43 12.57 -9.87 10.62
N THR A 44 13.75 -9.32 10.90
CA THR A 44 14.20 -8.95 12.26
C THR A 44 13.50 -7.73 12.87
N LYS A 45 12.74 -6.94 12.10
CA LYS A 45 12.13 -5.68 12.57
C LYS A 45 10.59 -5.68 12.60
N GLY A 46 9.94 -6.71 12.07
CA GLY A 46 8.47 -6.78 12.11
C GLY A 46 7.81 -7.68 11.07
N ASN A 47 8.61 -8.24 10.16
CA ASN A 47 8.23 -9.28 9.19
C ASN A 47 6.92 -8.96 8.45
N ARG A 48 6.80 -7.73 7.92
CA ARG A 48 5.63 -7.29 7.15
C ARG A 48 5.96 -7.43 5.67
N LYS A 49 5.46 -8.50 5.06
CA LYS A 49 5.54 -8.74 3.62
C LYS A 49 4.12 -8.80 3.07
N TYR A 50 3.75 -7.84 2.23
CA TYR A 50 2.42 -7.76 1.63
C TYR A 50 2.48 -7.50 0.14
N ILE A 51 1.57 -8.16 -0.58
CA ILE A 51 1.24 -7.84 -1.96
C ILE A 51 -0.05 -7.03 -1.90
N SER A 52 -0.08 -5.84 -2.49
CA SER A 52 -1.30 -5.08 -2.68
C SER A 52 -1.79 -5.24 -4.12
N LEU A 53 -3.09 -5.44 -4.27
CA LEU A 53 -3.79 -5.40 -5.55
C LEU A 53 -4.90 -4.37 -5.43
N GLY A 54 -5.01 -3.49 -6.40
CA GLY A 54 -6.04 -2.46 -6.41
C GLY A 54 -6.60 -2.26 -7.81
N THR A 55 -7.87 -1.88 -7.85
CA THR A 55 -8.53 -1.42 -9.05
C THR A 55 -9.38 -0.21 -8.70
N GLY A 56 -9.49 0.75 -9.60
CA GLY A 56 -10.28 1.95 -9.36
C GLY A 56 -10.96 2.43 -10.62
N ILE A 57 -12.06 3.14 -10.45
CA ILE A 57 -12.76 3.86 -11.51
C ILE A 57 -12.81 5.34 -11.16
N ARG A 58 -12.47 6.20 -12.12
CA ARG A 58 -12.45 7.65 -11.98
C ARG A 58 -13.35 8.28 -13.03
N SER A 59 -14.26 9.13 -12.56
CA SER A 59 -15.08 10.06 -13.32
C SER A 59 -14.67 11.50 -13.01
N LYS A 60 -15.21 12.48 -13.74
CA LYS A 60 -14.92 13.91 -13.52
C LYS A 60 -15.24 14.41 -12.10
N TYR A 61 -16.25 13.84 -11.46
CA TYR A 61 -16.76 14.32 -10.18
C TYR A 61 -16.56 13.32 -9.03
N LEU A 62 -16.31 12.05 -9.36
CA LEU A 62 -16.28 10.95 -8.40
C LEU A 62 -15.16 9.96 -8.78
N SER A 63 -14.40 9.51 -7.81
CA SER A 63 -13.46 8.39 -7.93
C SER A 63 -13.77 7.34 -6.87
N LEU A 64 -13.80 6.09 -7.31
CA LEU A 64 -13.99 4.91 -6.48
C LEU A 64 -12.77 4.01 -6.64
N ASP A 65 -12.13 3.68 -5.52
CA ASP A 65 -10.94 2.85 -5.49
C ASP A 65 -11.14 1.68 -4.56
N VAL A 66 -10.84 0.49 -5.04
CA VAL A 66 -10.88 -0.75 -4.27
C VAL A 66 -9.47 -1.30 -4.19
N SER A 67 -9.00 -1.62 -2.99
CA SER A 67 -7.72 -2.29 -2.81
C SER A 67 -7.79 -3.41 -1.79
N TYR A 68 -6.98 -4.42 -2.04
CA TYR A 68 -6.90 -5.65 -1.28
C TYR A 68 -5.43 -5.96 -0.98
N TRP A 69 -5.14 -6.22 0.29
CA TRP A 69 -3.79 -6.55 0.73
C TRP A 69 -3.71 -8.04 1.06
N ILE A 70 -2.83 -8.75 0.35
CA ILE A 70 -2.52 -10.16 0.55
C ILE A 70 -1.26 -10.24 1.41
N PRO A 71 -1.38 -10.52 2.72
CA PRO A 71 -0.21 -10.75 3.57
C PRO A 71 0.42 -12.12 3.25
N LYS A 72 1.74 -12.17 3.11
CA LYS A 72 2.49 -13.44 2.92
C LYS A 72 2.76 -14.19 4.22
N ILE A 73 2.50 -13.59 5.39
CA ILE A 73 2.83 -14.15 6.70
C ILE A 73 1.56 -14.19 7.55
N ASP A 74 1.32 -15.33 8.19
CA ASP A 74 0.00 -15.78 8.63
C ASP A 74 -0.60 -15.05 9.84
N ASP A 75 0.15 -14.26 10.59
CA ASP A 75 -0.23 -13.92 11.96
C ASP A 75 -0.50 -12.41 12.20
N LYS A 76 -1.32 -11.78 11.34
CA LYS A 76 -1.76 -10.39 11.55
C LYS A 76 -3.29 -10.21 11.42
N PRO A 77 -3.91 -9.38 12.30
CA PRO A 77 -5.36 -9.20 12.36
C PRO A 77 -5.98 -8.40 11.21
N MET A 78 -5.16 -7.72 10.37
CA MET A 78 -5.62 -7.06 9.14
C MET A 78 -5.53 -7.97 7.90
N LYS A 79 -5.63 -9.28 8.11
CA LYS A 79 -5.77 -10.24 7.03
C LYS A 79 -7.12 -10.02 6.35
N ASN A 80 -7.10 -9.99 5.02
CA ASN A 80 -8.31 -10.04 4.19
C ASN A 80 -9.23 -8.80 4.33
N THR A 81 -8.66 -7.62 4.61
CA THR A 81 -9.44 -6.36 4.65
C THR A 81 -9.56 -5.77 3.25
N PHE A 82 -10.79 -5.49 2.83
CA PHE A 82 -11.08 -4.71 1.63
C PHE A 82 -11.08 -3.22 1.99
N HIS A 83 -10.26 -2.45 1.29
CA HIS A 83 -10.24 -1.01 1.41
C HIS A 83 -11.04 -0.43 0.25
N ILE A 84 -12.16 0.23 0.57
CA ILE A 84 -12.98 0.94 -0.39
C ILE A 84 -12.81 2.43 -0.08
N THR A 85 -12.32 3.17 -1.06
CA THR A 85 -12.13 4.62 -0.98
C THR A 85 -13.05 5.28 -1.98
N LEU A 86 -13.86 6.22 -1.50
CA LEU A 86 -14.68 7.09 -2.32
C LEU A 86 -14.16 8.52 -2.17
N ALA A 87 -13.88 9.18 -3.28
CA ALA A 87 -13.54 10.59 -3.30
C ALA A 87 -14.43 11.34 -4.29
N ALA A 88 -14.86 12.52 -3.91
CA ALA A 88 -15.71 13.40 -4.72
C ALA A 88 -15.04 14.76 -4.85
N GLN A 89 -15.06 15.33 -6.06
CA GLN A 89 -14.64 16.72 -6.28
C GLN A 89 -15.85 17.63 -6.12
N ILE A 90 -15.75 18.61 -5.22
CA ILE A 90 -16.87 19.49 -4.84
C ILE A 90 -17.03 20.67 -5.81
N ASP A 91 -15.93 21.22 -6.34
CA ASP A 91 -15.97 22.38 -7.24
C ASP A 91 -16.85 22.16 -8.48
N PRO A 92 -16.70 21.05 -9.23
CA PRO A 92 -17.53 20.82 -10.41
C PRO A 92 -18.93 20.29 -10.05
N LEU A 93 -19.17 19.88 -8.80
CA LEU A 93 -20.48 19.43 -8.31
C LEU A 93 -21.40 20.62 -7.96
N LEU A 94 -20.82 21.73 -7.50
CA LEU A 94 -21.52 23.00 -7.24
C LEU A 94 -22.02 23.67 -8.54
N ASP A 95 -21.33 23.48 -9.66
CA ASP A 95 -21.73 24.01 -10.97
C ASP A 95 -22.94 23.29 -11.60
N ILE A 96 -23.29 22.07 -11.14
CA ILE A 96 -24.48 21.33 -11.58
C ILE A 96 -25.73 21.74 -10.78
N LEU A 97 -25.54 22.27 -9.57
CA LEU A 97 -26.61 22.65 -8.64
C LEU A 97 -27.02 24.13 -8.74
N LYS A 98 -26.28 24.95 -9.50
CA LYS A 98 -26.64 26.33 -9.85
C LYS A 98 -27.36 26.38 -11.19
#